data_AF-A0A349K809-F1
#
_entry.id   AF-A0A349K809-F1
#
_cell.length_a   1.000
_cell.length_b   1.000
_cell.length_c   1.000
_cell.angle_alpha   90.00
_cell.angle_beta   90.00
_cell.angle_gamma   90.00
#
_symmetry.space_group_name_H-M   'P 1'
#
loop_
_entity.id
_entity.type
_entity.pdbx_description
1 polymer ?
#
loop_
_entity_poly.entity_id
_entity_poly.type
_entity_poly.pdbx_seq_one_letter_code
_entity_poly.pdbx_strand_id
1 'polypeptide(L)'
;NFNINIPLPAGSGRGAYSAAIERIVTPAVKSFQPELILVPCGFDASVYDPLGRMLLTAESYRELTKLLLALANDTCDGKIVFSHEGGYSKRYVPFCGLATIEALSGIRTEITDLGGRDDLPGQELAPHQEVLIDEIAQYVGHAILHNSGRLV
;
A
#
# COMPACT_ATOMS: atom_id res chain seq x y z
N ASN A 1 -17.68 -10.96 -8.40
CA ASN A 1 -17.47 -10.10 -7.21
C ASN A 1 -16.21 -9.29 -7.47
N PHE A 2 -16.26 -7.96 -7.34
CA PHE A 2 -15.14 -7.04 -7.62
C PHE A 2 -14.48 -6.52 -6.34
N ASN A 3 -14.67 -7.23 -5.22
CA ASN A 3 -14.09 -6.88 -3.93
C ASN A 3 -12.99 -7.87 -3.53
N ILE A 4 -11.85 -7.36 -3.10
CA ILE A 4 -10.69 -8.14 -2.63
C ILE A 4 -10.29 -7.61 -1.26
N ASN A 5 -10.29 -8.48 -0.25
CA ASN A 5 -9.79 -8.17 1.09
C ASN A 5 -8.42 -8.83 1.28
N ILE A 6 -7.43 -8.09 1.79
CA ILE A 6 -6.08 -8.59 2.04
C ILE A 6 -5.76 -8.42 3.54
N PRO A 7 -6.10 -9.41 4.39
CA PRO A 7 -5.84 -9.32 5.83
C PRO A 7 -4.36 -9.58 6.11
N LEU A 8 -3.58 -8.51 6.29
CA LEU A 8 -2.17 -8.64 6.66
C LEU A 8 -2.03 -9.01 8.15
N PRO A 9 -1.04 -9.85 8.53
CA PRO A 9 -0.76 -10.17 9.93
C PRO A 9 -0.35 -8.92 10.72
N ALA A 10 -0.69 -8.87 12.01
CA ALA A 10 -0.16 -7.85 12.91
C ALA A 10 1.38 -7.90 12.93
N GLY A 11 2.03 -6.74 13.02
CA GLY A 11 3.48 -6.61 12.91
C GLY A 11 3.99 -6.54 11.46
N SER A 12 3.10 -6.45 10.46
CA SER A 12 3.50 -6.25 9.08
C SER A 12 4.03 -4.83 8.84
N GLY A 13 5.26 -4.73 8.32
CA GLY A 13 5.88 -3.49 7.85
C GLY A 13 5.97 -3.44 6.32
N ARG A 14 6.95 -2.67 5.83
CA ARG A 14 7.11 -2.34 4.40
C ARG A 14 7.02 -3.55 3.44
N GLY A 15 7.71 -4.64 3.74
CA GLY A 15 7.87 -5.79 2.85
C GLY A 15 6.54 -6.50 2.58
N ALA A 16 5.73 -6.71 3.62
CA ALA A 16 4.39 -7.30 3.48
C ALA A 16 3.44 -6.41 2.66
N TYR A 17 3.47 -5.09 2.90
CA TYR A 17 2.65 -4.15 2.14
C TYR A 17 3.08 -4.06 0.68
N SER A 18 4.39 -4.01 0.41
CA SER A 18 4.93 -3.96 -0.95
C SER A 18 4.59 -5.23 -1.72
N ALA A 19 4.80 -6.40 -1.11
CA ALA A 19 4.43 -7.68 -1.70
C ALA A 19 2.92 -7.79 -1.97
N ALA A 20 2.07 -7.31 -1.07
CA ALA A 20 0.63 -7.27 -1.31
C ALA A 20 0.25 -6.34 -2.49
N ILE A 21 0.87 -5.16 -2.60
CA ILE A 21 0.63 -4.25 -3.72
C ILE A 21 1.09 -4.88 -5.04
N GLU A 22 2.28 -5.46 -5.07
CA GLU A 22 2.88 -6.00 -6.29
C GLU A 22 2.21 -7.30 -6.76
N ARG A 23 1.92 -8.22 -5.85
CA ARG A 23 1.44 -9.57 -6.18
C ARG A 23 -0.08 -9.68 -6.24
N ILE A 24 -0.82 -8.81 -5.54
CA ILE A 24 -2.29 -8.89 -5.46
C ILE A 24 -2.94 -7.65 -6.09
N VAL A 25 -2.63 -6.45 -5.59
CA VAL A 25 -3.31 -5.22 -6.02
C VAL A 25 -3.00 -4.90 -7.48
N THR A 26 -1.73 -4.95 -7.87
CA THR A 26 -1.27 -4.60 -9.22
C THR A 26 -1.93 -5.48 -10.30
N PRO A 27 -1.93 -6.83 -10.20
CA PRO A 27 -2.63 -7.68 -11.15
C PRO A 27 -4.14 -7.43 -11.17
N ALA A 28 -4.77 -7.24 -10.01
CA ALA A 28 -6.20 -6.98 -9.93
C ALA A 28 -6.60 -5.66 -10.62
N VAL A 29 -5.86 -4.58 -10.35
CA VAL A 29 -6.09 -3.26 -10.96
C VAL A 29 -5.82 -3.30 -12.47
N LYS A 30 -4.72 -3.93 -12.91
CA LYS A 30 -4.43 -4.10 -14.35
C LYS A 30 -5.53 -4.88 -15.07
N SER A 31 -6.09 -5.91 -14.43
CA SER A 31 -7.21 -6.66 -15.00
C SER A 31 -8.52 -5.86 -15.00
N PHE A 32 -8.72 -4.96 -14.04
CA PHE A 32 -9.93 -4.16 -13.93
C PHE A 32 -9.95 -2.99 -14.94
N GLN A 33 -8.79 -2.51 -15.39
CA GLN A 33 -8.63 -1.40 -16.34
C GLN A 33 -9.39 -0.13 -15.91
N PRO A 34 -9.06 0.45 -14.73
CA PRO A 34 -9.73 1.66 -14.26
C PRO A 34 -9.37 2.87 -15.12
N GLU A 35 -10.26 3.86 -15.15
CA GLU A 35 -9.97 5.19 -15.73
C GLU A 35 -9.39 6.17 -14.69
N LEU A 36 -9.48 5.82 -13.40
CA LEU A 36 -9.03 6.58 -12.23
C LEU A 36 -8.80 5.63 -11.04
N ILE A 37 -7.73 5.85 -10.28
CA ILE A 37 -7.51 5.19 -8.98
C ILE A 37 -7.83 6.17 -7.84
N LEU A 38 -8.65 5.74 -6.87
CA LEU A 38 -8.89 6.47 -5.63
C LEU A 38 -8.24 5.70 -4.46
N VAL A 39 -7.42 6.37 -3.66
CA VAL A 39 -6.74 5.81 -2.50
C VAL A 39 -7.28 6.46 -1.23
N PRO A 40 -8.14 5.76 -0.46
CA PRO A 40 -8.44 6.12 0.92
C PRO A 40 -7.17 5.91 1.75
N CYS A 41 -6.48 7.01 2.07
CA CYS A 41 -5.13 7.01 2.61
C CYS A 41 -5.16 7.24 4.13
N GLY A 42 -5.16 6.13 4.87
CA GLY A 42 -4.97 6.13 6.31
C GLY A 42 -3.50 6.00 6.72
N PHE A 43 -3.12 6.69 7.79
CA PHE A 43 -1.79 6.66 8.40
C PHE A 43 -1.74 5.85 9.71
N ASP A 44 -2.78 5.06 9.97
CA ASP A 44 -2.97 4.24 11.16
C ASP A 44 -2.30 2.87 11.11
N ALA A 45 -1.73 2.51 9.95
CA ALA A 45 -0.76 1.42 9.82
C ALA A 45 0.67 1.84 10.24
N SER A 46 0.86 3.09 10.69
CA SER A 46 2.17 3.55 11.12
C SER A 46 2.63 2.91 12.42
N VAL A 47 3.95 2.76 12.57
CA VAL A 47 4.61 2.11 13.73
C VAL A 47 4.27 2.71 15.10
N TYR A 48 3.81 3.97 15.13
CA TYR A 48 3.43 4.67 16.36
C TYR A 48 1.94 4.85 16.54
N ASP A 49 1.11 4.26 15.67
CA ASP A 49 -0.33 4.43 15.78
C ASP A 49 -0.90 3.64 16.99
N PRO A 50 -1.70 4.29 17.86
CA PRO A 50 -2.27 3.61 19.02
C PRO A 50 -3.38 2.61 18.67
N LEU A 51 -4.01 2.72 17.50
CA LEU A 51 -5.14 1.89 17.09
C LEU A 51 -4.74 0.74 16.15
N GLY A 52 -3.67 0.91 15.37
CA GLY A 52 -3.11 -0.13 14.52
C GLY A 52 -2.00 -0.96 15.19
N ARG A 53 -1.68 -2.13 14.63
CA ARG A 53 -0.56 -3.01 15.06
C ARG A 53 0.45 -3.24 13.93
N MET A 54 0.48 -2.36 12.95
CA MET A 54 1.38 -2.44 11.79
C MET A 54 2.64 -1.59 12.03
N LEU A 55 3.65 -1.74 11.18
CA LEU A 55 4.98 -1.18 11.40
C LEU A 55 5.40 -0.17 10.32
N LEU A 56 4.48 0.43 9.56
CA LEU A 56 4.87 1.35 8.49
C LEU A 56 5.58 2.60 9.03
N THR A 57 6.69 2.94 8.40
CA THR A 57 7.44 4.18 8.63
C THR A 57 7.04 5.24 7.61
N ALA A 58 7.46 6.49 7.81
CA ALA A 58 7.28 7.53 6.80
C ALA A 58 7.93 7.14 5.45
N GLU A 59 9.09 6.46 5.47
CA GLU A 59 9.70 5.93 4.25
C GLU A 59 8.83 4.85 3.59
N SER A 60 8.25 3.95 4.39
CA SER A 60 7.30 2.96 3.88
C SER A 60 6.14 3.63 3.12
N TYR A 61 5.53 4.67 3.68
CA TYR A 61 4.45 5.41 2.98
C TYR A 61 4.94 6.07 1.68
N ARG A 62 6.19 6.58 1.64
CA ARG A 62 6.78 7.10 0.40
C ARG A 62 6.89 6.01 -0.66
N GLU A 63 7.46 4.87 -0.29
CA GLU A 63 7.68 3.74 -1.21
C GLU A 63 6.36 3.17 -1.74
N LEU A 64 5.37 2.93 -0.86
CA LEU A 64 4.06 2.45 -1.26
C LEU A 64 3.34 3.45 -2.17
N THR A 65 3.47 4.76 -1.91
CA THR A 65 2.91 5.80 -2.78
C THR A 65 3.54 5.76 -4.17
N LYS A 66 4.86 5.54 -4.28
CA LYS A 66 5.55 5.39 -5.57
C LYS A 66 5.07 4.15 -6.35
N LEU A 67 4.84 3.03 -5.67
CA LEU A 67 4.27 1.83 -6.30
C LEU A 67 2.87 2.11 -6.88
N LEU A 68 2.03 2.81 -6.12
CA LEU A 68 0.68 3.19 -6.58
C LEU A 68 0.70 4.20 -7.73
N LEU A 69 1.62 5.17 -7.71
CA LEU A 69 1.82 6.10 -8.83
C LEU A 69 2.26 5.39 -10.11
N ALA A 70 3.20 4.43 -10.00
CA ALA A 70 3.61 3.60 -11.13
C ALA A 70 2.43 2.79 -11.68
N LEU A 71 1.63 2.18 -10.80
CA LEU A 71 0.42 1.47 -11.19
C LEU A 71 -0.60 2.37 -11.91
N ALA A 72 -0.81 3.60 -11.43
CA ALA A 72 -1.70 4.57 -12.07
C ALA A 72 -1.18 4.99 -13.45
N ASN A 73 0.13 5.20 -13.59
CA ASN A 73 0.75 5.49 -14.89
C ASN A 73 0.53 4.34 -15.89
N ASP A 74 0.65 3.10 -15.43
CA ASP A 74 0.48 1.91 -16.25
C ASP A 74 -0.98 1.63 -16.66
N THR A 75 -1.97 2.15 -15.92
CA THR A 75 -3.37 1.69 -16.05
C THR A 75 -4.40 2.78 -16.34
N CYS A 76 -4.16 4.02 -15.91
CA CYS A 76 -5.13 5.10 -16.00
C CYS A 76 -4.49 6.46 -16.31
N ASP A 77 -3.44 6.49 -17.14
CA ASP A 77 -2.70 7.70 -17.55
C ASP A 77 -2.23 8.56 -16.36
N GLY A 78 -1.87 7.92 -15.24
CA GLY A 78 -1.42 8.60 -14.02
C GLY A 78 -2.53 9.28 -13.22
N LYS A 79 -3.81 9.07 -13.58
CA LYS A 79 -4.96 9.61 -12.84
C LYS A 79 -5.13 8.85 -11.52
N ILE A 80 -4.63 9.44 -10.44
CA ILE A 80 -4.78 8.92 -9.08
C ILE A 80 -5.07 10.04 -8.09
N VAL A 81 -6.00 9.79 -7.15
CA VAL A 81 -6.39 10.74 -6.10
C VAL A 81 -6.25 10.06 -4.74
N PHE A 82 -5.64 10.76 -3.79
CA PHE A 82 -5.53 10.33 -2.41
C PHE A 82 -6.52 11.14 -1.56
N SER A 83 -7.35 10.45 -0.77
CA SER A 83 -8.26 11.06 0.20
C SER A 83 -7.80 10.68 1.61
N HIS A 84 -7.55 11.66 2.48
CA HIS A 84 -7.07 11.39 3.84
C HIS A 84 -8.14 10.66 4.66
N GLU A 85 -7.74 9.62 5.39
CA GLU A 85 -8.61 8.82 6.27
C GLU A 85 -8.08 8.82 7.72
N GLY A 86 -7.83 7.64 8.30
CA GLY A 86 -7.34 7.45 9.66
C GLY A 86 -5.88 7.87 9.86
N GLY A 87 -5.43 7.82 11.10
CA GLY A 87 -4.10 8.26 11.52
C GLY A 87 -4.18 8.99 12.84
N TYR A 88 -3.76 8.33 13.90
CA TYR A 88 -4.08 8.73 15.27
C TYR A 88 -2.83 9.04 16.10
N SER A 89 -1.64 8.76 15.56
CA SER A 89 -0.38 9.27 16.11
C SER A 89 -0.16 10.74 15.78
N LYS A 90 -0.55 11.64 16.69
CA LYS A 90 -0.31 13.09 16.58
C LYS A 90 1.14 13.45 16.27
N ARG A 91 2.10 12.61 16.68
CA ARG A 91 3.53 12.86 16.51
C ARG A 91 4.07 12.37 15.17
N TYR A 92 3.44 11.35 14.56
CA TYR A 92 4.04 10.64 13.44
C TYR A 92 3.25 10.75 12.12
N VAL A 93 1.93 10.92 12.19
CA VAL A 93 1.09 11.17 11.00
C VAL A 93 1.62 12.32 10.12
N PRO A 94 2.14 13.45 10.67
CA PRO A 94 2.70 14.51 9.83
C PRO A 94 3.87 14.05 8.94
N PHE A 95 4.74 13.16 9.43
CA PHE A 95 5.87 12.64 8.65
C PHE A 95 5.39 11.67 7.57
N CYS A 96 4.45 10.78 7.89
CA CYS A 96 3.87 9.86 6.93
C CYS A 96 3.13 10.62 5.81
N GLY A 97 2.30 11.59 6.18
CA GLY A 97 1.58 12.43 5.22
C GLY A 97 2.51 13.26 4.35
N LEU A 98 3.56 13.86 4.92
CA LEU A 98 4.58 14.57 4.16
C LEU A 98 5.26 13.64 3.15
N ALA A 99 5.68 12.45 3.57
CA ALA A 99 6.33 11.50 2.70
C ALA A 99 5.45 11.05 1.52
N THR A 100 4.14 10.89 1.75
CA THR A 100 3.16 10.67 0.67
C THR A 100 3.08 11.87 -0.28
N ILE A 101 2.95 13.10 0.24
CA ILE A 101 2.83 14.31 -0.60
C ILE A 101 4.11 14.58 -1.41
N GLU A 102 5.28 14.33 -0.84
CA GLU A 102 6.56 14.43 -1.56
C GLU A 102 6.64 13.42 -2.71
N ALA A 103 6.18 12.18 -2.50
CA ALA A 103 6.09 11.20 -3.57
C ALA A 103 5.11 11.62 -4.68
N LEU A 104 3.94 12.16 -4.31
CA LEU A 104 2.94 12.67 -5.26
C LEU A 104 3.45 13.86 -6.08
N SER A 105 4.15 14.80 -5.45
CA SER A 105 4.64 16.02 -6.09
C SER A 105 5.99 15.85 -6.80
N GLY A 106 6.74 14.80 -6.47
CA GLY A 106 8.13 14.63 -6.90
C GLY A 106 9.12 15.61 -6.23
N ILE A 107 8.68 16.38 -5.23
CA ILE A 107 9.48 17.37 -4.52
C ILE A 107 9.89 16.78 -3.17
N ARG A 108 11.19 16.62 -2.94
CA ARG A 108 11.74 16.21 -1.64
C ARG A 108 12.08 17.45 -0.80
N THR A 109 11.58 17.51 0.43
CA THR A 109 11.89 18.58 1.38
C THR A 109 13.12 18.22 2.23
N GLU A 110 13.62 19.21 2.98
CA GLU A 110 14.71 19.05 3.95
C GLU A 110 14.27 18.34 5.25
N ILE A 111 12.97 18.06 5.40
CA ILE A 111 12.44 17.45 6.62
C ILE A 111 12.87 15.98 6.70
N THR A 112 13.57 15.65 7.77
CA THR A 112 14.01 14.29 8.07
C THR A 112 13.09 13.68 9.13
N ASP A 113 12.67 12.43 8.90
CA ASP A 113 11.98 11.64 9.92
C ASP A 113 13.00 11.14 10.96
N LEU A 114 13.05 11.81 12.10
CA LEU A 114 13.90 11.40 13.24
C LEU A 114 13.29 10.27 14.06
N GLY A 115 12.03 9.91 13.80
CA GLY A 115 11.32 8.80 14.44
C GLY A 115 11.30 7.53 13.58
N GLY A 116 11.98 7.48 12.45
CA GLY A 116 11.99 6.31 11.57
C GLY A 116 12.38 5.03 12.32
N ARG A 117 11.61 3.96 12.13
CA ARG A 117 11.82 2.65 12.76
C ARG A 117 12.02 1.52 11.75
N ASP A 118 12.81 1.80 10.72
CA ASP A 118 13.19 0.81 9.71
C ASP A 118 14.10 -0.30 10.30
N ASP A 119 14.58 -0.10 11.54
CA ASP A 119 15.34 -1.07 12.34
C ASP A 119 14.49 -2.19 12.94
N LEU A 120 13.16 -2.02 13.02
CA LEU A 120 12.31 -2.98 13.72
C LEU A 120 12.22 -4.32 12.98
N PRO A 121 12.18 -5.44 13.72
CA PRO A 121 11.83 -6.73 13.13
C PRO A 121 10.40 -6.65 12.58
N GLY A 122 10.19 -7.14 11.35
CA GLY A 122 8.90 -7.11 10.65
C GLY A 122 8.80 -6.06 9.55
N GLN A 123 9.83 -5.22 9.35
CA GLN A 123 9.89 -4.33 8.19
C GLN A 123 10.06 -5.09 6.88
N GLU A 124 10.89 -6.12 6.87
CA GLU A 124 11.07 -7.00 5.71
C GLU A 124 10.00 -8.09 5.66
N LEU A 125 9.74 -8.62 4.46
CA LEU A 125 8.76 -9.67 4.25
C LEU A 125 9.17 -10.94 5.00
N ALA A 126 8.40 -11.34 6.01
CA ALA A 126 8.65 -12.56 6.76
C ALA A 126 8.04 -13.78 6.02
N PRO A 127 8.61 -14.99 6.17
CA PRO A 127 8.13 -16.18 5.46
C PRO A 127 6.64 -16.49 5.67
N HIS A 128 6.12 -16.28 6.88
CA HIS A 128 4.70 -16.53 7.17
C HIS A 128 3.77 -15.48 6.53
N GLN A 129 4.25 -14.25 6.33
CA GLN A 129 3.52 -13.22 5.60
C GLN A 129 3.53 -13.53 4.10
N GLU A 130 4.67 -13.98 3.58
CA GLU A 130 4.83 -14.36 2.17
C GLU A 130 3.89 -15.49 1.78
N VAL A 131 3.84 -16.58 2.56
CA VAL A 131 2.92 -17.71 2.30
C VAL A 131 1.48 -17.23 2.21
N LEU A 132 1.04 -16.39 3.16
CA LEU A 132 -0.32 -15.86 3.17
C LEU A 132 -0.60 -14.97 1.94
N ILE A 133 0.34 -14.08 1.59
CA ILE A 133 0.21 -13.18 0.43
C ILE A 133 0.13 -14.00 -0.85
N ASP A 134 0.95 -15.04 -0.99
CA ASP A 134 0.96 -15.90 -2.17
C ASP A 134 -0.32 -16.72 -2.30
N GLU A 135 -0.86 -17.24 -1.19
CA GLU A 135 -2.16 -17.92 -1.16
C GLU A 135 -3.29 -16.98 -1.62
N ILE A 136 -3.31 -15.75 -1.12
CA ILE A 136 -4.30 -14.73 -1.53
C ILE A 136 -4.10 -14.37 -3.01
N ALA A 137 -2.85 -14.17 -3.45
CA ALA A 137 -2.53 -13.84 -4.85
C ALA A 137 -3.00 -14.94 -5.80
N GLN A 138 -2.78 -16.21 -5.44
CA GLN A 138 -3.26 -17.35 -6.23
C GLN A 138 -4.80 -17.35 -6.32
N TYR A 139 -5.50 -17.17 -5.21
CA TYR A 139 -6.96 -17.11 -5.19
C TYR A 139 -7.50 -15.96 -6.07
N VAL A 140 -6.93 -14.77 -5.94
CA VAL A 140 -7.29 -13.60 -6.74
C VAL A 140 -7.01 -13.83 -8.22
N GLY A 141 -5.85 -14.41 -8.56
CA GLY A 141 -5.48 -14.75 -9.93
C GLY A 141 -6.47 -15.71 -10.60
N HIS A 142 -6.91 -16.75 -9.89
CA HIS A 142 -7.96 -17.64 -10.39
C HIS A 142 -9.29 -16.90 -10.61
N ALA A 143 -9.69 -16.05 -9.66
CA ALA A 143 -10.92 -15.26 -9.78
C ALA A 143 -10.90 -14.27 -10.96
N ILE A 144 -9.74 -13.65 -11.23
CA ILE A 144 -9.53 -12.78 -12.39
C ILE A 144 -9.74 -13.56 -13.69
N LEU A 145 -9.05 -14.69 -13.86
CA LEU A 145 -9.11 -15.51 -15.08
C LEU A 145 -10.54 -15.96 -15.40
N HIS A 146 -11.32 -16.33 -14.39
CA HIS A 146 -12.71 -16.76 -14.57
C HIS A 146 -13.68 -15.62 -14.92
N ASN A 147 -13.37 -14.38 -14.55
CA ASN A 147 -14.21 -13.22 -14.88
C ASN A 147 -13.88 -12.59 -16.24
N SER A 148 -12.66 -12.76 -16.75
CA SER A 148 -12.26 -12.29 -18.09
C SER A 148 -13.02 -12.95 -19.25
N GLY A 149 -13.80 -14.01 -19.00
CA GLY A 149 -14.69 -14.64 -20.00
C GLY A 149 -16.12 -14.08 -20.05
N ARG A 150 -16.46 -13.04 -19.26
CA ARG A 150 -17.81 -12.44 -19.19
C ARG A 150 -17.89 -10.99 -19.71
N LEU A 151 -16.82 -10.47 -20.30
CA LEU A 151 -16.84 -9.21 -21.02
C LEU A 151 -17.04 -9.50 -22.52
N VAL A 152 -18.31 -9.67 -22.90
CA VAL A 152 -18.83 -9.46 -24.26
C VAL A 152 -20.00 -8.51 -24.14
#